data_AF-T1ANT9-F1
#
_entry.id   AF-T1ANT9-F1
#
_cell.length_a   1.000
_cell.length_b   1.000
_cell.length_c   1.000
_cell.angle_alpha   90.00
_cell.angle_beta   90.00
_cell.angle_gamma   90.00
#
_symmetry.space_group_name_H-M   'P 1'
#
loop_
_entity.id
_entity.type
_entity.pdbx_description
1 polymer ?
#
loop_
_entity_poly.entity_id
_entity_poly.type
_entity_poly.pdbx_seq_one_letter_code
_entity_poly.pdbx_strand_id
1 'polypeptide(L)'
;TVPANGGTPRCVSDARNGVEQFAWSPDGNTIAFVTPDNPRVGAKARRAHHDLFDIHDDDYQITRAPAPSHIWLLSLKDGDARQLTHGPTSVLENPPPFAGSISAPAWSADGKWLVFTRQIDADDSDTDQTTIAAVNVATGAVHALTSHGSYEYTPEFAPQGDAVAFLYPHGPGPVSDMDVLVTSVAGGGARDISADMDRDV
;
A
#
# COMPACT_ATOMS: atom_id res chain seq x y z
N THR A 1 6.95 18.28 20.29
CA THR A 1 8.23 18.53 19.60
C THR A 1 9.17 17.39 19.93
N VAL A 2 9.62 16.63 18.93
CA VAL A 2 10.73 15.68 19.12
C VAL A 2 12.02 16.51 19.06
N PRO A 3 12.98 16.34 19.98
CA PRO A 3 14.27 17.03 19.90
C PRO A 3 14.98 16.73 18.58
N ALA A 4 15.63 17.74 17.98
CA ALA A 4 16.37 17.61 16.71
C ALA A 4 17.48 16.53 16.76
N ASN A 5 17.89 16.13 17.97
CA ASN A 5 18.92 15.13 18.19
C ASN A 5 18.37 13.69 18.12
N GLY A 6 17.05 13.54 17.95
CA GLY A 6 16.35 12.27 18.14
C GLY A 6 16.33 11.84 19.61
N GLY A 7 15.52 10.83 19.91
CA GLY A 7 15.60 10.06 21.16
C GLY A 7 16.29 8.73 20.93
N THR A 8 16.55 7.98 21.99
CA THR A 8 17.03 6.59 21.86
C THR A 8 15.99 5.77 21.08
N PRO A 9 16.35 5.18 19.92
CA PRO A 9 15.42 4.38 19.14
C PRO A 9 14.99 3.16 19.95
N ARG A 10 13.70 2.82 19.87
CA ARG A 10 13.14 1.61 20.47
C ARG A 10 12.62 0.72 19.35
N CYS A 11 13.03 -0.55 19.34
CA CYS A 11 12.41 -1.55 18.48
C CYS A 11 10.96 -1.77 18.94
N VAL A 12 10.01 -1.51 18.04
CA VAL A 12 8.57 -1.66 18.32
C VAL A 12 8.02 -2.99 17.81
N SER A 13 8.69 -3.64 16.86
CA SER A 13 8.35 -4.95 16.33
C SER A 13 9.56 -5.58 15.64
N ASP A 14 9.68 -6.90 15.72
CA ASP A 14 10.63 -7.71 14.95
C ASP A 14 9.85 -8.55 13.93
N ALA A 15 9.00 -7.89 13.12
CA ALA A 15 8.14 -8.54 12.13
C ALA A 15 8.94 -9.57 11.32
N ARG A 16 8.54 -10.84 11.44
CA ARG A 16 9.36 -11.99 10.99
C ARG A 16 9.72 -11.92 9.51
N ASN A 17 8.90 -11.25 8.70
CA ASN A 17 9.03 -11.19 7.26
C ASN A 17 9.53 -9.82 6.76
N GLY A 18 9.85 -8.90 7.67
CA GLY A 18 10.19 -7.52 7.35
C GLY A 18 8.97 -6.59 7.37
N VAL A 19 9.22 -5.32 7.09
CA VAL A 19 8.20 -4.29 6.90
C VAL A 19 8.58 -3.55 5.62
N GLU A 20 7.65 -3.45 4.68
CA GLU A 20 7.86 -2.76 3.39
C GLU A 20 7.24 -1.37 3.39
N GLN A 21 6.02 -1.26 3.91
CA GLN A 21 5.30 -0.01 4.05
C GLN A 21 4.72 0.07 5.46
N PHE A 22 4.54 1.28 5.98
CA PHE A 22 3.85 1.47 7.25
C PHE A 22 3.16 2.84 7.31
N ALA A 23 2.12 2.92 8.13
CA ALA A 23 1.41 4.15 8.43
C ALA A 23 0.93 4.15 9.89
N TRP A 24 1.09 5.28 10.55
CA TRP A 24 0.62 5.49 11.92
C TRP A 24 -0.88 5.75 11.94
N SER A 25 -1.58 5.14 12.90
CA SER A 25 -2.96 5.50 13.17
C SER A 25 -3.06 6.97 13.61
N PRO A 26 -4.20 7.64 13.39
CA PRO A 26 -4.36 9.05 13.75
C PRO A 26 -4.14 9.36 15.24
N ASP A 27 -4.43 8.39 16.11
CA ASP A 27 -4.23 8.48 17.56
C ASP A 27 -2.79 8.13 18.00
N GLY A 28 -1.94 7.69 17.07
CA GLY A 28 -0.55 7.30 17.30
C GLY A 28 -0.35 6.01 18.10
N ASN A 29 -1.39 5.23 18.37
CA ASN A 29 -1.28 4.02 19.20
C ASN A 29 -1.09 2.73 18.39
N THR A 30 -1.37 2.76 17.09
CA THR A 30 -1.31 1.60 16.21
C THR A 30 -0.46 1.94 14.98
N ILE A 31 0.31 0.96 14.51
CA ILE A 31 0.98 1.04 13.22
C ILE A 31 0.33 0.01 12.29
N ALA A 32 -0.23 0.48 11.18
CA ALA A 32 -0.51 -0.39 10.04
C ALA A 32 0.80 -0.63 9.31
N PHE A 33 1.13 -1.88 9.00
CA PHE A 33 2.31 -2.21 8.22
C PHE A 33 2.00 -3.30 7.20
N VAL A 34 2.75 -3.30 6.11
CA VAL A 34 2.63 -4.27 5.02
C VAL A 34 3.83 -5.22 5.09
N THR A 35 3.54 -6.51 4.97
CA THR A 35 4.56 -7.56 4.92
C THR A 35 4.11 -8.71 4.03
N PRO A 36 5.04 -9.40 3.35
CA PRO A 36 4.76 -10.64 2.64
C PRO A 36 4.38 -11.76 3.60
N ASP A 37 3.42 -12.60 3.23
CA ASP A 37 3.03 -13.78 4.01
C ASP A 37 4.16 -14.80 4.11
N ASN A 38 4.90 -14.99 3.01
CA ASN A 38 6.04 -15.89 2.90
C ASN A 38 7.15 -15.21 2.07
N PRO A 39 8.08 -14.47 2.70
CA PRO A 39 9.09 -13.70 1.97
C PRO A 39 10.02 -14.63 1.19
N ARG A 40 10.39 -14.20 -0.03
CA ARG A 40 11.32 -14.92 -0.93
C ARG A 40 12.68 -15.15 -0.26
N VAL A 41 13.13 -14.20 0.57
CA VAL A 41 14.38 -14.26 1.34
C VAL A 41 14.08 -14.26 2.85
N GLY A 42 14.58 -15.26 3.57
CA GLY A 42 14.39 -15.37 5.01
C GLY A 42 15.06 -14.24 5.81
N ALA A 43 14.48 -13.85 6.95
CA ALA A 43 14.95 -12.73 7.77
C ALA A 43 16.42 -12.81 8.21
N LYS A 44 16.96 -14.03 8.40
CA LYS A 44 18.38 -14.23 8.76
C LYS A 44 19.31 -13.81 7.62
N ALA A 45 18.94 -14.07 6.36
CA ALA A 45 19.72 -13.68 5.20
C ALA A 45 19.65 -12.16 4.96
N ARG A 46 18.47 -11.54 5.16
CA ARG A 46 18.27 -10.08 5.08
C ARG A 46 19.14 -9.29 6.09
N ARG A 47 19.35 -9.84 7.30
CA ARG A 47 20.18 -9.20 8.33
C ARG A 47 21.69 -9.37 8.11
N ALA A 48 22.10 -10.28 7.23
CA ALA A 48 23.48 -10.72 7.15
C ALA A 48 24.34 -9.94 6.14
N HIS A 49 23.82 -9.32 5.08
CA HIS A 49 24.67 -8.79 4.00
C HIS A 49 24.14 -7.57 3.21
N HIS A 50 25.10 -6.82 2.63
CA HIS A 50 24.99 -5.62 1.76
C HIS A 50 24.81 -5.92 0.26
N ASP A 51 24.61 -7.18 -0.15
CA ASP A 51 24.54 -7.60 -1.57
C ASP A 51 23.14 -8.06 -1.97
N LEU A 52 22.09 -7.32 -1.57
CA LEU A 52 20.71 -7.55 -2.03
C LEU A 52 20.32 -6.55 -3.12
N PHE A 53 21.21 -6.32 -4.09
CA PHE A 53 20.76 -5.80 -5.37
C PHE A 53 20.40 -7.03 -6.23
N ASP A 54 19.18 -7.52 -6.09
CA ASP A 54 18.53 -8.19 -7.22
C ASP A 54 18.26 -7.08 -8.24
N ILE A 55 19.17 -6.97 -9.21
CA ILE A 55 18.98 -6.16 -10.39
C ILE A 55 17.79 -6.80 -11.12
N HIS A 56 16.68 -6.06 -11.23
CA HIS A 56 15.53 -6.48 -12.02
C HIS A 56 15.93 -6.53 -13.51
N ASP A 57 16.21 -7.74 -13.97
CA ASP A 57 15.90 -8.29 -15.28
C ASP A 57 16.02 -9.82 -15.14
N ASP A 58 15.08 -10.59 -15.69
CA ASP A 58 15.01 -12.08 -15.67
C ASP A 58 14.55 -12.74 -14.32
N ASP A 59 13.92 -13.93 -14.26
CA ASP A 59 14.12 -15.12 -15.08
C ASP A 59 12.97 -16.15 -14.95
N TYR A 60 12.78 -16.92 -16.01
CA TYR A 60 11.87 -18.03 -16.34
C TYR A 60 11.88 -19.24 -15.37
N GLN A 61 12.36 -19.09 -14.14
CA GLN A 61 12.57 -20.19 -13.19
C GLN A 61 11.95 -19.96 -11.80
N ILE A 62 10.77 -19.35 -11.76
CA ILE A 62 9.93 -19.39 -10.55
C ILE A 62 9.48 -20.84 -10.30
N THR A 63 10.11 -21.52 -9.34
CA THR A 63 9.67 -22.86 -8.89
C THR A 63 8.57 -22.79 -7.82
N ARG A 64 8.18 -21.58 -7.37
CA ARG A 64 7.17 -21.36 -6.32
C ARG A 64 6.37 -20.09 -6.56
N ALA A 65 5.05 -20.18 -6.50
CA ALA A 65 4.14 -19.04 -6.64
C ALA A 65 4.54 -17.87 -5.72
N PRO A 66 4.49 -16.61 -6.21
CA PRO A 66 4.69 -15.42 -5.40
C PRO A 66 3.76 -15.40 -4.18
N ALA A 67 4.25 -14.89 -3.06
CA ALA A 67 3.45 -14.78 -1.85
C ALA A 67 2.80 -13.39 -1.80
N PRO A 68 1.49 -13.28 -1.50
CA PRO A 68 0.85 -11.99 -1.32
C PRO A 68 1.36 -11.27 -0.09
N SER A 69 1.28 -9.95 -0.16
CA SER A 69 1.55 -9.03 0.93
C SER A 69 0.24 -8.52 1.51
N HIS A 70 0.18 -8.48 2.83
CA HIS A 70 -1.02 -8.12 3.57
C HIS A 70 -0.75 -7.02 4.60
N ILE A 71 -1.83 -6.33 4.98
CA ILE A 71 -1.82 -5.32 6.03
C ILE A 71 -1.94 -6.01 7.38
N TRP A 72 -1.09 -5.61 8.31
CA TRP A 72 -1.08 -6.00 9.70
C TRP A 72 -1.21 -4.77 10.59
N LEU A 73 -1.81 -4.93 11.76
CA LEU A 73 -1.92 -3.88 12.77
C LEU A 73 -1.11 -4.25 13.99
N LEU A 74 -0.12 -3.41 14.32
CA LEU A 74 0.70 -3.50 15.51
C LEU A 74 0.21 -2.49 16.56
N SER A 75 -0.22 -2.98 17.72
CA SER A 75 -0.51 -2.14 18.87
C SER A 75 0.79 -1.78 19.60
N LEU A 76 0.99 -0.50 19.89
CA LEU A 76 2.20 -0.02 20.57
C LEU A 76 2.13 -0.15 22.09
N LYS A 77 0.95 -0.46 22.62
CA LYS A 77 0.73 -0.62 24.06
C LYS A 77 1.29 -1.94 24.59
N ASP A 78 1.03 -3.02 23.86
CA ASP A 78 1.38 -4.40 24.21
C ASP A 78 2.41 -5.01 23.24
N GLY A 79 2.55 -4.45 22.03
CA GLY A 79 3.43 -4.99 21.00
C GLY A 79 2.77 -6.11 20.18
N ASP A 80 1.47 -6.32 20.34
CA ASP A 80 0.75 -7.37 19.64
C ASP A 80 0.46 -6.96 18.20
N ALA A 81 0.75 -7.87 17.26
CA ALA A 81 0.45 -7.70 15.85
C ALA A 81 -0.62 -8.69 15.40
N ARG A 82 -1.62 -8.21 14.65
CA ARG A 82 -2.63 -9.07 14.01
C ARG A 82 -2.75 -8.75 12.53
N GLN A 83 -3.00 -9.77 11.72
CA GLN A 83 -3.29 -9.61 10.31
C GLN A 83 -4.67 -8.96 10.14
N LEU A 84 -4.78 -8.00 9.21
CA LEU A 84 -6.01 -7.28 8.92
C LEU A 84 -6.61 -7.73 7.59
N THR A 85 -5.80 -7.79 6.53
CA THR A 85 -6.23 -8.28 5.20
C THR A 85 -5.74 -9.69 4.94
N HIS A 86 -6.51 -10.46 4.18
CA HIS A 86 -6.27 -11.88 3.93
C HIS A 86 -6.73 -12.24 2.51
N GLY A 87 -6.30 -13.41 2.03
CA GLY A 87 -6.78 -14.01 0.79
C GLY A 87 -5.71 -14.06 -0.28
N PRO A 88 -6.10 -14.26 -1.55
CA PRO A 88 -5.16 -14.39 -2.65
C PRO A 88 -4.61 -13.05 -3.16
N THR A 89 -5.24 -11.93 -2.80
CA THR A 89 -4.92 -10.61 -3.34
C THR A 89 -3.79 -9.96 -2.56
N SER A 90 -2.94 -9.19 -3.24
CA SER A 90 -1.80 -8.52 -2.61
C SER A 90 -2.05 -7.02 -2.40
N VAL A 91 -1.37 -6.44 -1.43
CA VAL A 91 -1.15 -4.99 -1.36
C VAL A 91 0.01 -4.64 -2.29
N LEU A 92 -0.15 -3.60 -3.11
CA LEU A 92 0.92 -3.14 -3.99
C LEU A 92 2.07 -2.56 -3.19
N GLU A 93 3.23 -3.21 -3.26
CA GLU A 93 4.44 -2.79 -2.55
C GLU A 93 5.14 -1.62 -3.24
N ASN A 94 5.29 -1.69 -4.57
CA ASN A 94 5.93 -0.66 -5.39
C ASN A 94 5.14 -0.45 -6.69
N PRO A 95 4.58 0.74 -6.94
CA PRO A 95 3.87 1.01 -8.18
C PRO A 95 4.84 1.15 -9.37
N PRO A 96 4.68 0.38 -10.46
CA PRO A 96 5.36 0.68 -11.72
C PRO A 96 4.68 1.87 -12.43
N PRO A 97 5.41 2.71 -13.22
CA PRO A 97 6.86 2.83 -13.36
C PRO A 97 7.51 3.68 -12.25
N PHE A 98 6.75 4.06 -11.22
CA PHE A 98 7.14 5.02 -10.19
C PHE A 98 8.06 4.39 -9.13
N ALA A 99 9.25 3.96 -9.55
CA ALA A 99 10.33 3.60 -8.63
C ALA A 99 10.60 4.79 -7.69
N GLY A 100 10.11 4.70 -6.46
CA GLY A 100 10.27 5.72 -5.41
C GLY A 100 8.97 6.31 -4.85
N SER A 101 7.79 6.08 -5.44
CA SER A 101 6.52 6.50 -4.84
C SER A 101 6.00 5.41 -3.89
N ILE A 102 5.82 5.75 -2.62
CA ILE A 102 5.32 4.83 -1.60
C ILE A 102 3.79 4.83 -1.67
N SER A 103 3.18 3.73 -2.11
CA SER A 103 1.72 3.54 -2.08
C SER A 103 1.26 2.93 -0.74
N ALA A 104 1.77 3.46 0.38
CA ALA A 104 1.46 2.96 1.71
C ALA A 104 -0.05 3.05 2.01
N PRO A 105 -0.59 2.15 2.84
CA PRO A 105 -1.97 2.28 3.31
C PRO A 105 -2.19 3.61 4.04
N ALA A 106 -3.27 4.32 3.72
CA ALA A 106 -3.62 5.59 4.36
C ALA A 106 -4.80 5.42 5.32
N TRP A 107 -4.67 5.93 6.55
CA TRP A 107 -5.71 5.88 7.57
C TRP A 107 -6.77 6.96 7.36
N SER A 108 -8.03 6.63 7.60
CA SER A 108 -9.07 7.65 7.77
C SER A 108 -8.80 8.44 9.05
N ALA A 109 -9.18 9.73 9.07
CA ALA A 109 -8.98 10.60 10.23
C ALA A 109 -9.65 10.07 11.52
N ASP A 110 -10.73 9.30 11.38
CA ASP A 110 -11.45 8.66 12.49
C ASP A 110 -10.87 7.29 12.88
N GLY A 111 -9.84 6.81 12.19
CA GLY A 111 -9.14 5.55 12.45
C GLY A 111 -9.95 4.28 12.16
N LYS A 112 -11.13 4.38 11.52
CA LYS A 112 -11.99 3.21 11.25
C LYS A 112 -11.66 2.50 9.94
N TRP A 113 -10.97 3.17 9.03
CA TRP A 113 -10.69 2.67 7.70
C TRP A 113 -9.22 2.86 7.34
N LEU A 114 -8.74 1.96 6.49
CA LEU A 114 -7.52 2.11 5.72
C LEU A 114 -7.88 2.01 4.24
N VAL A 115 -7.30 2.87 3.42
CA VAL A 115 -7.30 2.71 1.96
C VAL A 115 -5.94 2.27 1.48
N PHE A 116 -5.91 1.45 0.44
CA PHE A 116 -4.68 0.90 -0.10
C PHE A 116 -4.86 0.49 -1.56
N THR A 117 -3.74 0.37 -2.27
CA THR A 117 -3.72 -0.16 -3.62
C THR A 117 -3.68 -1.68 -3.56
N ARG A 118 -4.70 -2.33 -4.11
CA ARG A 118 -4.87 -3.78 -4.14
C ARG A 118 -4.53 -4.32 -5.53
N GLN A 119 -3.64 -5.30 -5.58
CA GLN A 119 -3.40 -6.14 -6.75
C GLN A 119 -4.35 -7.33 -6.75
N ILE A 120 -4.69 -7.84 -7.94
CA ILE A 120 -5.54 -9.02 -8.07
C ILE A 120 -4.93 -10.27 -7.40
N ASP A 121 -3.60 -10.38 -7.45
CA ASP A 121 -2.79 -11.37 -6.75
C ASP A 121 -1.34 -10.84 -6.56
N ALA A 122 -0.39 -11.74 -6.35
CA ALA A 122 1.02 -11.44 -6.15
C ALA A 122 1.88 -11.70 -7.40
N ASP A 123 1.25 -12.03 -8.54
CA ASP A 123 1.95 -12.27 -9.79
C ASP A 123 2.46 -10.96 -10.38
N ASP A 124 3.77 -10.88 -10.61
CA ASP A 124 4.41 -9.68 -11.14
C ASP A 124 3.93 -9.37 -12.58
N SER A 125 3.41 -10.37 -13.30
CA SER A 125 2.81 -10.20 -14.63
C SER A 125 1.44 -9.51 -14.61
N ASP A 126 0.77 -9.47 -13.46
CA ASP A 126 -0.55 -8.82 -13.25
C ASP A 126 -0.41 -7.51 -12.45
N THR A 127 0.77 -6.89 -12.48
CA THR A 127 1.08 -5.64 -11.76
C THR A 127 0.27 -4.43 -12.21
N ASP A 128 -0.37 -4.50 -13.38
CA ASP A 128 -1.30 -3.49 -13.86
C ASP A 128 -2.72 -3.66 -13.34
N GLN A 129 -3.08 -4.84 -12.84
CA GLN A 129 -4.41 -5.14 -12.28
C GLN A 129 -4.54 -4.62 -10.85
N THR A 130 -4.38 -3.31 -10.71
CA THR A 130 -4.48 -2.57 -9.45
C THR A 130 -5.78 -1.81 -9.32
N THR A 131 -6.37 -1.85 -8.13
CA THR A 131 -7.60 -1.16 -7.76
C THR A 131 -7.45 -0.51 -6.40
N ILE A 132 -8.16 0.58 -6.12
CA ILE A 132 -8.24 1.13 -4.78
C ILE A 132 -9.27 0.35 -3.96
N ALA A 133 -8.84 -0.15 -2.81
CA ALA A 133 -9.69 -0.81 -1.85
C ALA A 133 -9.68 -0.08 -0.50
N ALA A 134 -10.78 -0.22 0.24
CA ALA A 134 -10.86 0.16 1.64
C ALA A 134 -11.04 -1.08 2.51
N VAL A 135 -10.37 -1.10 3.67
CA VAL A 135 -10.54 -2.12 4.70
C VAL A 135 -11.03 -1.50 6.00
N ASN A 136 -12.06 -2.10 6.59
CA ASN A 136 -12.53 -1.73 7.91
C ASN A 136 -11.56 -2.25 8.97
N VAL A 137 -11.04 -1.36 9.80
CA VAL A 137 -10.00 -1.67 10.79
C VAL A 137 -10.50 -2.66 11.84
N ALA A 138 -11.77 -2.59 12.23
CA ALA A 138 -12.34 -3.43 13.28
C ALA A 138 -12.69 -4.83 12.77
N THR A 139 -13.24 -4.94 11.55
CA THR A 139 -13.77 -6.20 11.03
C THR A 139 -12.86 -6.90 10.03
N GLY A 140 -11.89 -6.19 9.44
CA GLY A 140 -11.10 -6.68 8.31
C GLY A 140 -11.88 -6.80 7.00
N ALA A 141 -13.12 -6.31 6.94
CA ALA A 141 -13.92 -6.34 5.73
C ALA A 141 -13.33 -5.40 4.68
N VAL A 142 -13.08 -5.94 3.48
CA VAL A 142 -12.49 -5.21 2.34
C VAL A 142 -13.55 -5.00 1.26
N HIS A 143 -13.59 -3.81 0.68
CA HIS A 143 -14.37 -3.52 -0.52
C HIS A 143 -13.59 -2.63 -1.50
N ALA A 144 -13.86 -2.76 -2.80
CA ALA A 144 -13.31 -1.87 -3.81
C ALA A 144 -14.02 -0.50 -3.77
N LEU A 145 -13.29 0.58 -4.02
CA LEU A 145 -13.84 1.95 -4.04
C LEU A 145 -14.27 2.42 -5.43
N THR A 146 -13.79 1.74 -6.47
CA THR A 146 -13.96 2.12 -7.86
C THR A 146 -14.46 0.93 -8.66
N SER A 147 -14.86 1.18 -9.91
CA SER A 147 -15.23 0.14 -10.87
C SER A 147 -14.14 -0.15 -11.90
N HIS A 148 -13.01 0.55 -11.87
CA HIS A 148 -11.88 0.24 -12.74
C HIS A 148 -11.23 -1.06 -12.30
N GLY A 149 -10.57 -1.74 -13.25
CA GLY A 149 -9.87 -3.01 -13.00
C GLY A 149 -8.35 -2.91 -13.05
N SER A 150 -7.80 -1.73 -13.34
CA SER A 150 -6.36 -1.56 -13.56
C SER A 150 -5.90 -0.12 -13.32
N TYR A 151 -4.60 0.02 -13.06
CA TYR A 151 -3.84 1.27 -13.02
C TYR A 151 -4.28 2.32 -11.99
N GLU A 152 -4.90 1.91 -10.89
CA GLU A 152 -5.17 2.84 -9.78
C GLU A 152 -4.06 2.78 -8.73
N TYR A 153 -3.64 3.94 -8.23
CA TYR A 153 -2.48 4.04 -7.34
C TYR A 153 -2.62 5.11 -6.25
N THR A 154 -1.81 4.96 -5.19
CA THR A 154 -1.53 5.96 -4.15
C THR A 154 -2.79 6.61 -3.56
N PRO A 155 -3.71 5.83 -2.96
CA PRO A 155 -4.93 6.38 -2.40
C PRO A 155 -4.64 7.14 -1.10
N GLU A 156 -5.26 8.31 -0.96
CA GLU A 156 -5.15 9.19 0.21
C GLU A 156 -6.56 9.63 0.63
N PHE A 157 -6.82 9.67 1.94
CA PHE A 157 -8.08 10.23 2.43
C PHE A 157 -8.07 11.75 2.30
N ALA A 158 -9.21 12.32 1.91
CA ALA A 158 -9.44 13.75 2.10
C ALA A 158 -9.33 14.09 3.60
N PRO A 159 -8.88 15.30 3.99
CA PRO A 159 -8.71 15.67 5.40
C PRO A 159 -9.97 15.52 6.26
N GLN A 160 -11.16 15.63 5.67
CA GLN A 160 -12.45 15.45 6.35
C GLN A 160 -12.93 13.99 6.38
N GLY A 161 -12.25 13.08 5.66
CA GLY A 161 -12.54 11.64 5.64
C GLY A 161 -13.75 11.22 4.81
N ASP A 162 -14.37 12.14 4.08
CA ASP A 162 -15.57 11.92 3.27
C ASP A 162 -15.28 11.48 1.83
N ALA A 163 -14.02 11.62 1.40
CA ALA A 163 -13.56 11.25 0.07
C ALA A 163 -12.15 10.63 0.09
N VAL A 164 -11.81 9.96 -1.01
CA VAL A 164 -10.51 9.34 -1.26
C VAL A 164 -10.01 9.83 -2.61
N ALA A 165 -8.82 10.44 -2.62
CA ALA A 165 -8.11 10.82 -3.83
C ALA A 165 -7.14 9.71 -4.24
N PHE A 166 -6.93 9.51 -5.53
CA PHE A 166 -5.99 8.51 -6.07
C PHE A 166 -5.48 8.94 -7.45
N LEU A 167 -4.41 8.31 -7.91
CA LEU A 167 -3.83 8.55 -9.23
C LEU A 167 -4.33 7.53 -10.25
N TYR A 168 -4.60 8.00 -11.45
CA TYR A 168 -5.01 7.18 -12.59
C TYR A 168 -4.36 7.68 -13.89
N PRO A 169 -3.86 6.81 -14.79
CA PRO A 169 -3.21 7.26 -16.00
C PRO A 169 -4.17 7.89 -17.01
N HIS A 170 -3.70 8.98 -17.61
CA HIS A 170 -4.31 9.67 -18.74
C HIS A 170 -3.96 8.95 -20.06
N GLY A 171 -4.67 7.88 -20.40
CA GLY A 171 -4.42 7.15 -21.63
C GLY A 171 -4.58 5.63 -21.48
N PRO A 172 -4.20 4.86 -22.51
CA PRO A 172 -4.47 3.43 -22.54
C PRO A 172 -3.51 2.58 -21.69
N GLY A 173 -2.49 3.17 -21.06
CA GLY A 173 -1.47 2.40 -20.34
C GLY A 173 -0.74 3.17 -19.25
N PRO A 174 0.14 2.49 -18.48
CA PRO A 174 0.71 2.99 -17.23
C PRO A 174 1.78 4.08 -17.43
N VAL A 175 2.33 4.20 -18.64
CA VAL A 175 3.32 5.23 -19.00
C VAL A 175 2.58 6.41 -19.62
N SER A 176 1.81 7.11 -18.80
CA SER A 176 1.02 8.28 -19.18
C SER A 176 1.14 9.37 -18.12
N ASP A 177 0.72 10.58 -18.46
CA ASP A 177 0.46 11.60 -17.44
C ASP A 177 -0.56 11.05 -16.44
N MET A 178 -0.42 11.38 -15.15
CA MET A 178 -1.36 10.92 -14.13
C MET A 178 -2.39 12.00 -13.84
N ASP A 179 -3.67 11.61 -13.89
CA ASP A 179 -4.78 12.42 -13.43
C ASP A 179 -5.05 12.12 -11.94
N VAL A 180 -5.56 13.11 -11.22
CA VAL A 180 -6.01 12.97 -9.84
C VAL A 180 -7.52 12.77 -9.84
N LEU A 181 -7.95 11.60 -9.38
CA LEU A 181 -9.35 11.24 -9.29
C LEU A 181 -9.79 11.21 -7.82
N VAL A 182 -11.08 11.47 -7.59
CA VAL A 182 -11.70 11.42 -6.26
C VAL A 182 -12.94 10.53 -6.28
N THR A 183 -13.07 9.66 -5.30
CA THR A 183 -14.25 8.83 -5.04
C THR A 183 -14.69 8.90 -3.57
N SER A 184 -15.85 8.36 -3.24
CA SER A 184 -16.31 8.21 -1.85
C SER A 184 -15.67 6.98 -1.19
N VAL A 185 -15.47 7.02 0.13
CA VAL A 185 -15.05 5.83 0.92
C VAL A 185 -16.08 4.69 0.87
N ALA A 186 -17.35 5.01 0.60
CA ALA A 186 -18.38 4.00 0.37
C ALA A 186 -18.23 3.32 -1.01
N GLY A 187 -17.34 3.83 -1.85
CA GLY A 187 -17.17 3.47 -3.25
C GLY A 187 -18.15 4.18 -4.18
N GLY A 188 -17.93 4.01 -5.48
CA GLY A 188 -18.78 4.56 -6.54
C GLY A 188 -17.99 5.01 -7.75
N GLY A 189 -18.60 5.87 -8.56
CA GLY A 189 -17.92 6.50 -9.69
C GLY A 189 -16.87 7.50 -9.20
N ALA A 190 -15.69 7.43 -9.81
CA ALA A 190 -14.62 8.39 -9.56
C ALA A 190 -14.78 9.62 -10.47
N ARG A 191 -14.39 10.79 -9.97
CA ARG A 191 -14.38 12.05 -10.71
C ARG A 191 -12.95 12.58 -10.82
N ASP A 192 -12.52 12.88 -12.03
CA ASP A 192 -11.28 13.59 -12.29
C ASP A 192 -11.39 15.04 -11.80
N ILE A 193 -10.46 15.46 -10.94
CA ILE A 193 -10.38 16.82 -10.40
C ILE A 193 -9.25 17.64 -11.02
N SER A 194 -8.39 17.00 -11.81
CA SER A 194 -7.29 17.61 -12.55
C SER A 194 -7.65 17.97 -14.00
N ALA A 195 -8.78 17.50 -14.52
CA ALA A 195 -9.23 17.75 -15.90
C ALA A 195 -9.17 19.23 -16.33
N ASP A 196 -9.54 20.14 -15.42
CA ASP A 196 -9.62 21.59 -15.69
C ASP A 196 -8.35 22.35 -15.27
N MET A 197 -7.36 21.67 -14.69
CA MET A 197 -6.09 22.29 -14.31
C MET A 197 -5.23 22.45 -15.57
N ASP A 198 -5.06 23.72 -15.95
CA ASP A 198 -4.41 24.27 -17.13
C ASP A 198 -3.20 23.45 -17.61
N ARG A 199 -3.26 22.96 -18.86
CA ARG A 199 -2.14 22.33 -19.56
C ARG A 199 -1.66 23.28 -20.65
N ASP A 200 -0.67 24.11 -20.30
CA ASP A 200 0.16 24.75 -21.31
C ASP A 200 0.90 23.65 -22.10
N VAL A 201 0.71 23.68 -23.42
CA VAL A 201 1.37 22.85 -24.44
C VAL A 201 2.86 23.14 -24.57
#